data_AF-A0A0K2RUN8-F1
#
_entry.id   AF-A0A0K2RUN8-F1
#
_cell.length_a   1.000
_cell.length_b   1.000
_cell.length_c   1.000
_cell.angle_alpha   90.00
_cell.angle_beta   90.00
_cell.angle_gamma   90.00
#
_symmetry.space_group_name_H-M   'P 1'
#
loop_
_entity.id
_entity.type
_entity.pdbx_description
1 polymer ?
#
loop_
_entity_poly.entity_id
_entity_poly.type
_entity_poly.pdbx_seq_one_letter_code
_entity_poly.pdbx_strand_id
1 'polypeptide(L)' 'MSPEEIVHVSASPMYDLRSAAVMGIKNKVYVDRGFEHDEPWLGYERITDIADLPVLFGLPRPAA' A
#
# COMPACT_ATOMS: atom_id res chain seq x y z
N MET A 1 -17.55 7.72 -1.84
CA MET A 1 -16.40 7.27 -1.03
C MET A 1 -15.47 8.44 -0.86
N SER A 2 -15.16 8.76 0.38
CA SER A 2 -14.17 9.78 0.70
C SER A 2 -12.76 9.17 0.69
N PRO A 3 -11.68 9.96 0.49
CA PRO A 3 -10.30 9.44 0.41
C PRO A 3 -9.84 8.66 1.65
N GLU A 4 -10.43 8.92 2.82
CA GLU A 4 -10.19 8.23 4.09
C GLU A 4 -10.81 6.82 4.15
N GLU A 5 -11.78 6.50 3.29
CA GLU A 5 -12.46 5.20 3.23
C GLU A 5 -11.78 4.20 2.28
N ILE A 6 -10.71 4.61 1.61
CA ILE A 6 -10.00 3.82 0.60
C ILE A 6 -8.61 3.47 1.11
N VAL A 7 -8.17 2.23 0.83
CA VAL A 7 -6.76 1.82 0.92
C VAL A 7 -6.24 1.58 -0.48
N HIS A 8 -5.20 2.32 -0.87
CA HIS A 8 -4.53 2.11 -2.14
C HIS A 8 -3.33 1.18 -1.95
N VAL A 9 -3.30 0.08 -2.70
CA VAL A 9 -2.27 -0.97 -2.59
C VAL A 9 -1.53 -1.05 -3.92
N SER A 10 -0.20 -0.88 -3.90
CA SER A 10 0.62 -0.98 -5.12
C SER A 10 2.06 -1.43 -4.82
N ALA A 11 2.74 -1.95 -5.84
CA ALA A 11 4.17 -2.23 -5.85
C ALA A 11 5.04 -1.10 -6.46
N SER A 12 4.44 0.04 -6.85
CA SER A 12 5.17 1.19 -7.43
C SER A 12 5.02 2.45 -6.56
N PRO A 13 6.05 2.82 -5.79
CA PRO A 13 6.08 4.10 -5.08
C PRO A 13 5.94 5.29 -6.04
N MET A 14 6.66 5.28 -7.16
CA MET A 14 6.77 6.45 -8.03
C MET A 14 5.48 6.76 -8.80
N TYR A 15 4.84 5.73 -9.37
CA TYR A 15 3.70 5.95 -10.28
C TYR A 15 2.35 5.87 -9.58
N ASP A 16 2.24 5.01 -8.58
CA ASP A 16 0.96 4.72 -7.93
C ASP A 16 0.83 5.39 -6.56
N LEU A 17 1.79 5.18 -5.65
CA LEU A 17 1.68 5.72 -4.30
C LEU A 17 1.81 7.25 -4.24
N ARG A 18 2.66 7.86 -5.09
CA ARG A 18 2.71 9.32 -5.26
C ARG A 18 1.39 9.88 -5.77
N SER A 19 0.80 9.25 -6.79
CA SER A 19 -0.49 9.66 -7.35
C SER A 19 -1.59 9.57 -6.30
N ALA A 20 -1.64 8.47 -5.54
CA ALA A 20 -2.58 8.30 -4.42
C ALA A 20 -2.39 9.37 -3.33
N ALA A 21 -1.14 9.73 -3.00
CA ALA A 21 -0.85 10.79 -2.05
C ALA A 21 -1.34 12.17 -2.55
N VAL A 22 -1.11 12.49 -3.83
CA VAL A 22 -1.57 13.74 -4.47
C VAL A 22 -3.11 13.81 -4.51
N MET A 23 -3.77 12.68 -4.74
CA MET A 23 -5.24 12.57 -4.69
C MET A 23 -5.81 12.65 -3.26
N GLY A 24 -4.96 12.70 -2.24
CA GLY A 24 -5.36 12.81 -0.85
C GLY A 24 -5.75 11.49 -0.17
N ILE A 25 -5.53 10.34 -0.82
CA ILE A 25 -5.78 9.02 -0.22
C ILE A 25 -4.82 8.85 0.97
N LYS A 26 -5.38 8.64 2.15
CA LYS A 26 -4.61 8.58 3.40
C LYS A 26 -3.98 7.22 3.60
N ASN A 27 -4.75 6.15 3.46
CA ASN A 27 -4.29 4.79 3.69
C ASN A 27 -3.62 4.22 2.44
N LYS A 28 -2.37 3.82 2.55
CA LYS A 28 -1.57 3.28 1.45
C LYS A 28 -0.79 2.06 1.93
N VAL A 29 -0.66 1.06 1.06
CA VAL A 29 0.16 -0.13 1.31
C VAL A 29 1.14 -0.29 0.15
N TYR A 30 2.42 -0.34 0.48
CA TYR A 30 3.49 -0.64 -0.47
C TYR A 30 3.80 -2.13 -0.44
N VAL A 31 3.58 -2.81 -1.57
CA VAL A 31 4.02 -4.19 -1.79
C VAL A 31 5.45 -4.16 -2.34
N ASP A 32 6.42 -4.16 -1.44
CA ASP A 32 7.84 -4.09 -1.76
C ASP A 32 8.33 -5.41 -2.38
N ARG A 33 8.56 -5.37 -3.69
CA ARG A 33 9.16 -6.45 -4.48
C ARG A 33 10.63 -6.20 -4.81
N GLY A 34 11.22 -5.11 -4.30
CA GLY A 34 12.63 -4.76 -4.51
C GLY A 34 12.95 -4.12 -5.87
N PHE A 35 11.96 -3.61 -6.61
CA PHE A 35 12.16 -3.05 -7.95
C PHE A 35 12.37 -1.53 -7.99
N GLU A 36 11.86 -0.79 -7.01
CA GLU A 36 11.88 0.67 -6.99
C GLU A 36 12.56 1.21 -5.72
N HIS A 37 12.99 2.46 -5.79
CA HIS A 37 13.53 3.15 -4.62
C HIS A 37 12.44 3.40 -3.58
N ASP A 38 12.86 3.31 -2.32
CA ASP A 38 12.02 3.58 -1.18
C ASP A 38 11.64 5.08 -1.09
N GLU A 39 10.37 5.35 -0.76
CA GLU A 39 9.82 6.69 -0.56
C GLU A 39 9.02 6.82 0.76
N PRO A 40 9.70 6.81 1.93
CA PRO A 40 9.02 6.77 3.24
C PRO A 40 8.10 7.96 3.52
N TRP A 41 8.33 9.10 2.85
CA TRP A 41 7.52 10.31 2.97
C TRP A 41 6.06 10.12 2.51
N LEU A 42 5.75 9.04 1.79
CA LEU A 42 4.40 8.71 1.33
C LEU A 42 3.51 8.13 2.44
N GLY A 43 4.06 7.74 3.60
CA GLY A 43 3.26 7.28 4.75
C GLY A 43 2.41 6.04 4.47
N TYR A 44 3.02 5.03 3.85
CA TYR A 44 2.40 3.73 3.59
C TYR A 44 2.78 2.70 4.66
N GLU A 45 1.99 1.63 4.78
CA GLU A 45 2.41 0.39 5.43
C GLU A 45 3.16 -0.50 4.42
N ARG A 46 4.25 -1.15 4.81
CA ARG A 46 5.05 -1.99 3.90
C ARG A 46 4.77 -3.47 4.11
N ILE A 47 4.54 -4.19 3.02
CA ILE A 47 4.49 -5.66 2.97
C ILE A 47 5.37 -6.16 1.83
N THR A 48 5.89 -7.38 1.92
CA THR A 48 6.70 -7.99 0.84
C THR A 48 5.94 -9.04 0.04
N ASP A 49 4.78 -9.47 0.55
CA ASP A 49 3.90 -10.43 -0.08
C ASP A 49 2.45 -9.93 0.00
N ILE A 50 1.71 -10.04 -1.10
CA ILE A 50 0.31 -9.62 -1.16
C ILE A 50 -0.57 -10.44 -0.20
N ALA A 51 -0.16 -11.65 0.15
CA ALA A 51 -0.85 -12.47 1.14
C ALA A 51 -0.83 -11.86 2.56
N ASP A 52 0.02 -10.88 2.85
CA ASP A 52 0.01 -10.13 4.11
C ASP A 52 -1.05 -9.03 4.16
N LEU A 53 -1.61 -8.62 3.01
CA LEU A 53 -2.60 -7.54 2.96
C LEU A 53 -3.82 -7.79 3.86
N PRO A 54 -4.47 -8.98 3.87
CA PRO A 54 -5.62 -9.23 4.74
C PRO A 54 -5.29 -9.11 6.23
N VAL A 55 -4.05 -9.41 6.63
CA VAL A 55 -3.60 -9.34 8.03
C VAL A 55 -3.61 -7.91 8.55
N LEU A 56 -3.31 -6.91 7.69
CA LEU A 56 -3.42 -5.49 8.04
C LEU A 56 -4.85 -5.06 8.39
N PHE A 57 -5.86 -5.83 7.95
CA PHE A 57 -7.28 -5.61 8.24
C PHE A 57 -7.83 -6.57 9.30
N GLY A 58 -6.97 -7.31 10.01
CA GLY A 58 -7.39 -8.28 11.03
C GLY A 58 -8.00 -9.56 10.48
N LEU A 59 -7.82 -9.84 9.19
CA LEU A 59 -8.26 -11.08 8.54
C LEU A 59 -7.11 -12.12 8.53
N PRO A 60 -7.43 -13.42 8.47
CA PRO A 60 -6.39 -14.44 8.36
C PRO A 60 -5.62 -14.32 7.04
N ARG A 61 -4.34 -14.67 7.07
CA ARG A 61 -3.54 -14.85 5.86
C ARG A 61 -4.11 -16.02 5.02
N PRO A 62 -4.36 -15.84 3.72
CA PRO A 62 -4.85 -16.92 2.86
C PRO A 62 -3.88 -18.11 2.84
N ALA A 63 -4.42 -19.33 2.76
CA ALA A 63 -3.61 -20.50 2.44
C ALA A 63 -3.10 -20.40 1.00
N ALA A 64 -1.87 -20.85 0.77
CA ALA A 64 -1.21 -20.87 -0.54
C ALA A 64 -1.87 -21.85 -1.51
#